data_AF-A0A952L9Q0-F1
#
_entry.id   AF-A0A952L9Q0-F1
#
_cell.length_a   1.000
_cell.length_b   1.000
_cell.length_c   1.000
_cell.angle_alpha   90.00
_cell.angle_beta   90.00
_cell.angle_gamma   90.00
#
_symmetry.space_group_name_H-M   'P 1'
#
loop_
_entity.id
_entity.type
_entity.pdbx_description
1 polymer ?
#
loop_
_entity_poly.entity_id
_entity_poly.type
_entity_poly.pdbx_seq_one_letter_code
_entity_poly.pdbx_strand_id
1 'polypeptide(L)'
;NRDLVLEITRLRAERARLLGFDTHAAYVTVDQTARTPEAVADMLGRLAPAAARNARAEQADLQAQLAEGETVEAWDWAHLTSAVRAEKFDVDFAAMRPYFEAERVLQDGVFYAANRLYGIRFTERPDLVAYHPDARVFEARNEDGSELGLYILDLYTRDSKRGGAWMNPLVSQSALLDTPTVVVNNLNVPKPAAGEPTLLTYDETNTLFHEFGHALHGLFARVTYPRFAGTNVFRDFVEFPSQVNEMWMLWPEVLENYAVHHRTGERMPQDLVDRLHASESFNEGFATSEYLAAALLDQAWHRITADDEVTDVAAFEAQALASVGLDNPAVPPRYASTYFAHTFSGGYDAGYYSYIWSEVLDADTVEWFRENGGLTRENGDRFRARLLGVGGSKDPLEAYRDFRGRDAEIEPLLKRRGLDR
;
A
#
# COMPACT_ATOMS: atom_id res chain seq x y z
N ASN A 1 -17.88 -14.18 12.05
CA ASN A 1 -16.54 -14.79 11.88
C ASN A 1 -15.78 -15.07 13.17
N ARG A 2 -16.36 -14.90 14.39
CA ARG A 2 -15.60 -15.10 15.64
C ARG A 2 -15.08 -16.53 15.80
N ASP A 3 -15.97 -17.52 15.75
CA ASP A 3 -15.59 -18.93 15.90
C ASP A 3 -14.59 -19.37 14.82
N LEU A 4 -14.73 -18.85 13.60
CA LEU A 4 -13.83 -19.11 12.48
C LEU A 4 -12.42 -18.53 12.71
N VAL A 5 -12.31 -17.34 13.32
CA VAL A 5 -11.00 -16.78 13.71
C VAL A 5 -10.32 -17.70 14.72
N LEU A 6 -11.03 -18.13 15.76
CA LEU A 6 -10.50 -19.02 16.79
C LEU A 6 -10.06 -20.38 16.20
N GLU A 7 -10.86 -20.94 15.29
CA GLU A 7 -10.53 -22.20 14.64
C GLU A 7 -9.29 -22.06 13.73
N ILE A 8 -9.21 -21.01 12.92
CA ILE A 8 -8.08 -20.77 12.02
C ILE A 8 -6.78 -20.60 12.81
N THR A 9 -6.77 -19.79 13.85
CA THR A 9 -5.54 -19.51 14.62
C THR A 9 -5.06 -20.74 15.39
N ARG A 10 -6.00 -21.52 15.97
CA ARG A 10 -5.69 -22.81 16.58
C ARG A 10 -5.07 -23.79 15.57
N LEU A 11 -5.68 -23.93 14.38
CA LEU A 11 -5.18 -24.81 13.32
C LEU A 11 -3.82 -24.36 12.77
N ARG A 12 -3.59 -23.04 12.65
CA ARG A 12 -2.30 -22.47 12.26
C ARG A 12 -1.20 -22.79 13.29
N ALA A 13 -1.50 -22.64 14.58
CA ALA A 13 -0.57 -23.00 15.65
C ALA A 13 -0.27 -24.51 15.68
N GLU A 14 -1.30 -25.36 15.52
CA GLU A 14 -1.14 -26.82 15.43
C GLU A 14 -0.25 -27.21 14.24
N ARG A 15 -0.49 -26.61 13.07
CA ARG A 15 0.32 -26.81 11.87
C ARG A 15 1.76 -26.36 12.06
N ALA A 16 2.00 -25.22 12.70
CA ALA A 16 3.35 -24.73 12.98
C ALA A 16 4.13 -25.74 13.85
N ARG A 17 3.51 -26.22 14.93
CA ARG A 17 4.08 -27.25 15.81
C ARG A 17 4.42 -28.53 15.06
N LEU A 18 3.53 -28.99 14.18
CA LEU A 18 3.77 -30.18 13.34
C LEU A 18 4.97 -30.00 12.40
N LEU A 19 5.26 -28.78 11.97
CA LEU A 19 6.39 -28.44 11.11
C LEU A 19 7.67 -28.11 11.89
N GLY A 20 7.64 -28.20 13.24
CA GLY A 20 8.79 -27.94 14.10
C GLY A 20 8.99 -26.47 14.49
N PHE A 21 7.97 -25.63 14.33
CA PHE A 21 7.98 -24.22 14.76
C PHE A 21 7.08 -24.03 15.98
N ASP A 22 7.48 -23.15 16.91
CA ASP A 22 6.70 -22.89 18.14
C ASP A 22 5.38 -22.17 17.85
N THR A 23 5.36 -21.30 16.83
CA THR A 23 4.23 -20.45 16.48
C THR A 23 4.07 -20.32 14.96
N HIS A 24 2.87 -19.94 14.51
CA HIS A 24 2.63 -19.68 13.10
C HIS A 24 3.46 -18.49 12.58
N ALA A 25 3.66 -17.47 13.41
CA ALA A 25 4.55 -16.35 13.09
C ALA A 25 5.98 -16.81 12.80
N ALA A 26 6.54 -17.74 13.59
CA ALA A 26 7.87 -18.30 13.33
C ALA A 26 7.92 -19.10 12.02
N TYR A 27 6.87 -19.88 11.73
CA TYR A 27 6.74 -20.60 10.45
C TYR A 27 6.68 -19.64 9.25
N VAL A 28 5.99 -18.50 9.36
CA VAL A 28 5.88 -17.54 8.26
C VAL A 28 7.17 -16.76 8.06
N THR A 29 7.71 -16.17 9.13
CA THR A 29 8.83 -15.22 9.06
C THR A 29 10.16 -15.85 8.62
N VAL A 30 10.34 -17.17 8.76
CA VAL A 30 11.55 -17.87 8.28
C VAL A 30 11.78 -17.69 6.77
N ASP A 31 10.70 -17.57 6.00
CA ASP A 31 10.69 -17.33 4.56
C ASP A 31 10.20 -15.89 4.28
N GLN A 32 10.69 -14.92 5.06
CA GLN A 32 10.50 -13.47 4.85
C GLN A 32 11.84 -12.73 5.06
N THR A 33 11.93 -11.46 4.66
CA THR A 33 13.16 -10.66 4.86
C THR A 33 13.40 -10.30 6.32
N ALA A 34 12.34 -10.24 7.15
CA ALA A 34 12.44 -10.03 8.60
C ALA A 34 13.06 -11.22 9.36
N ARG A 35 13.03 -12.42 8.79
CA ARG A 35 13.59 -13.70 9.31
C ARG A 35 12.99 -14.25 10.60
N THR A 36 12.58 -13.41 11.55
CA THR A 36 12.15 -13.81 12.89
C THR A 36 10.96 -12.98 13.38
N PRO A 37 10.04 -13.55 14.17
CA PRO A 37 8.96 -12.78 14.81
C PRO A 37 9.48 -11.72 15.78
N GLU A 38 10.63 -11.95 16.41
CA GLU A 38 11.26 -11.01 17.34
C GLU A 38 11.69 -9.73 16.61
N ALA A 39 12.32 -9.84 15.44
CA ALA A 39 12.69 -8.66 14.65
C ALA A 39 11.46 -7.82 14.23
N VAL A 40 10.35 -8.49 13.90
CA VAL A 40 9.07 -7.82 13.61
C VAL A 40 8.53 -7.12 14.85
N ALA A 41 8.49 -7.82 15.99
CA ALA A 41 8.01 -7.26 17.25
C ALA A 41 8.85 -6.07 17.71
N ASP A 42 10.17 -6.14 17.57
CA ASP A 42 11.10 -5.05 17.91
C ASP A 42 10.86 -3.82 17.04
N MET A 43 10.68 -3.99 15.72
CA MET A 43 10.37 -2.87 14.84
C MET A 43 9.03 -2.23 15.20
N LEU A 44 7.95 -3.01 15.25
CA LEU A 44 6.60 -2.48 15.53
C LEU A 44 6.52 -1.87 16.93
N GLY A 45 7.14 -2.51 17.93
CA GLY A 45 7.21 -2.05 19.31
C GLY A 45 7.98 -0.75 19.49
N ARG A 46 8.95 -0.44 18.62
CA ARG A 46 9.62 0.87 18.58
C ARG A 46 8.72 1.99 18.05
N LEU A 47 7.82 1.68 17.13
CA LEU A 47 6.95 2.67 16.46
C LEU A 47 5.67 2.94 17.26
N ALA A 48 5.10 1.92 17.90
CA ALA A 48 3.81 1.99 18.59
C ALA A 48 3.73 3.09 19.68
N PRO A 49 4.73 3.28 20.57
CA PRO A 49 4.66 4.33 21.58
C PRO A 49 4.61 5.75 20.99
N ALA A 50 5.37 6.00 19.91
CA ALA A 50 5.38 7.30 19.23
C ALA A 50 4.04 7.54 18.52
N ALA A 51 3.51 6.55 17.81
CA ALA A 51 2.21 6.63 17.16
C ALA A 51 1.08 6.87 18.17
N ALA A 52 1.04 6.12 19.28
CA ALA A 52 0.04 6.27 20.33
C ALA A 52 0.08 7.66 20.99
N ARG A 53 1.28 8.19 21.23
CA ARG A 53 1.45 9.55 21.76
C ARG A 53 0.93 10.59 20.78
N ASN A 54 1.27 10.47 19.49
CA ASN A 54 0.79 11.39 18.46
C ASN A 54 -0.73 11.33 18.31
N ALA A 55 -1.33 10.13 18.31
CA ALA A 55 -2.79 9.95 18.27
C ALA A 55 -3.49 10.61 19.47
N ARG A 56 -2.93 10.51 20.68
CA ARG A 56 -3.50 11.20 21.86
C ARG A 56 -3.42 12.73 21.75
N ALA A 57 -2.34 13.26 21.17
CA ALA A 57 -2.22 14.69 20.92
C ALA A 57 -3.24 15.17 19.88
N GLU A 58 -3.42 14.42 18.80
CA GLU A 58 -4.45 14.68 17.78
C GLU A 58 -5.85 14.59 18.38
N GLN A 59 -6.14 13.57 19.18
CA GLN A 59 -7.44 13.44 19.84
C GLN A 59 -7.74 14.63 20.76
N ALA A 60 -6.73 15.19 21.43
CA ALA A 60 -6.90 16.40 22.25
C ALA A 60 -7.25 17.63 21.39
N ASP A 61 -6.64 17.77 20.21
CA ASP A 61 -7.01 18.80 19.24
C ASP A 61 -8.46 18.62 18.75
N LEU A 62 -8.89 17.38 18.47
CA LEU A 62 -10.26 17.08 18.06
C LEU A 62 -11.26 17.33 19.20
N GLN A 63 -10.88 16.97 20.42
CA GLN A 63 -11.71 17.17 21.62
C GLN A 63 -12.03 18.64 21.87
N ALA A 64 -11.14 19.56 21.46
CA ALA A 64 -11.37 21.00 21.55
C ALA A 64 -12.44 21.54 20.59
N GLN A 65 -12.87 20.73 19.60
CA GLN A 65 -13.94 21.08 18.66
C GLN A 65 -15.34 20.69 19.18
N LEU A 66 -15.41 19.88 20.24
CA LEU A 66 -16.65 19.41 20.84
C LEU A 66 -17.09 20.29 22.01
N ALA A 67 -18.36 20.15 22.41
CA ALA A 67 -18.87 20.84 23.59
C ALA A 67 -18.29 20.26 24.89
N GLU A 68 -18.29 21.06 25.96
CA GLU A 68 -17.81 20.60 27.27
C GLU A 68 -18.62 19.38 27.77
N GLY A 69 -17.92 18.30 28.08
CA GLY A 69 -18.50 17.04 28.57
C GLY A 69 -18.76 15.98 27.49
N GLU A 70 -18.58 16.30 26.21
CA GLU A 70 -18.59 15.32 25.11
C GLU A 70 -17.21 14.66 24.96
N THR A 71 -17.16 13.45 24.38
CA THR A 71 -15.91 12.72 24.11
C THR A 71 -15.83 12.36 22.63
N VAL A 72 -14.64 12.49 22.04
CA VAL A 72 -14.42 12.06 20.65
C VAL A 72 -14.60 10.55 20.54
N GLU A 73 -15.57 10.11 19.75
CA GLU A 73 -15.79 8.71 19.40
C GLU A 73 -15.15 8.38 18.04
N ALA A 74 -14.96 7.09 17.74
CA ALA A 74 -14.29 6.67 16.50
C ALA A 74 -14.98 7.19 15.23
N TRP A 75 -16.32 7.33 15.24
CA TRP A 75 -17.08 7.84 14.10
C TRP A 75 -16.99 9.36 13.94
N ASP A 76 -16.58 10.09 14.98
CA ASP A 76 -16.41 11.54 14.93
C ASP A 76 -15.07 11.93 14.32
N TRP A 77 -14.05 11.07 14.45
CA TRP A 77 -12.65 11.39 14.10
C TRP A 77 -12.50 11.97 12.70
N ALA A 78 -12.99 11.28 11.67
CA ALA A 78 -12.83 11.72 10.28
C ALA A 78 -13.52 13.08 10.00
N HIS A 79 -14.67 13.33 10.64
CA HIS A 79 -15.38 14.59 10.49
C HIS A 79 -14.62 15.74 11.18
N LEU A 80 -14.22 15.55 12.43
CA LEU A 80 -13.50 16.55 13.22
C LEU A 80 -12.11 16.83 12.62
N THR A 81 -11.39 15.81 12.18
CA THR A 81 -10.09 15.94 11.51
C THR A 81 -10.21 16.74 10.22
N SER A 82 -11.30 16.58 9.46
CA SER A 82 -11.54 17.40 8.26
C SER A 82 -11.71 18.88 8.60
N ALA A 83 -12.44 19.20 9.66
CA ALA A 83 -12.61 20.57 10.14
C ALA A 83 -11.29 21.17 10.65
N VAL A 84 -10.54 20.44 11.49
CA VAL A 84 -9.24 20.88 12.01
C VAL A 84 -8.21 21.03 10.90
N ARG A 85 -8.22 20.15 9.89
CA ARG A 85 -7.32 20.26 8.73
C ARG A 85 -7.60 21.53 7.93
N ALA A 86 -8.88 21.82 7.67
CA ALA A 86 -9.28 23.03 6.97
C ALA A 86 -8.90 24.28 7.77
N GLU A 87 -9.08 24.27 9.10
CA GLU A 87 -8.72 25.39 9.97
C GLU A 87 -7.19 25.62 10.05
N LYS A 88 -6.40 24.55 10.29
CA LYS A 88 -4.96 24.65 10.56
C LYS A 88 -4.10 24.74 9.29
N PHE A 89 -4.50 24.09 8.21
CA PHE A 89 -3.69 23.93 7.00
C PHE A 89 -4.37 24.44 5.73
N ASP A 90 -5.66 24.78 5.80
CA ASP A 90 -6.45 25.21 4.63
C ASP A 90 -6.41 24.17 3.49
N VAL A 91 -6.34 22.89 3.86
CA VAL A 91 -6.37 21.74 2.94
C VAL A 91 -7.76 21.12 2.93
N ASP A 92 -8.41 21.16 1.76
CA ASP A 92 -9.64 20.44 1.48
C ASP A 92 -9.41 19.42 0.35
N PHE A 93 -9.40 18.14 0.69
CA PHE A 93 -9.27 17.07 -0.30
C PHE A 93 -10.47 17.00 -1.27
N ALA A 94 -11.65 17.48 -0.87
CA ALA A 94 -12.78 17.57 -1.78
C ALA A 94 -12.51 18.60 -2.90
N ALA A 95 -11.71 19.64 -2.63
CA ALA A 95 -11.29 20.62 -3.63
C ALA A 95 -10.31 20.04 -4.66
N MET A 96 -9.59 18.96 -4.34
CA MET A 96 -8.69 18.27 -5.29
C MET A 96 -9.44 17.36 -6.26
N ARG A 97 -10.57 16.78 -5.83
CA ARG A 97 -11.35 15.80 -6.61
C ARG A 97 -11.67 16.22 -8.05
N PRO A 98 -12.04 17.48 -8.36
CA PRO A 98 -12.30 17.90 -9.74
C PRO A 98 -11.10 17.86 -10.70
N TYR A 99 -9.87 17.74 -10.17
CA TYR A 99 -8.62 17.64 -10.92
C TYR A 99 -8.18 16.19 -11.17
N PHE A 100 -8.82 15.22 -10.53
CA PHE A 100 -8.48 13.80 -10.60
C PHE A 100 -9.52 13.02 -11.39
N GLU A 101 -9.73 13.41 -12.65
CA GLU A 101 -10.55 12.63 -13.58
C GLU A 101 -9.80 11.36 -14.01
N ALA A 102 -10.44 10.19 -13.86
CA ALA A 102 -9.76 8.89 -13.91
C ALA A 102 -9.05 8.61 -15.25
N GLU A 103 -9.61 9.02 -16.39
CA GLU A 103 -8.93 8.86 -17.68
C GLU A 103 -7.65 9.69 -17.71
N ARG A 104 -7.72 10.94 -17.27
CA ARG A 104 -6.55 11.81 -17.17
C ARG A 104 -5.51 11.29 -16.18
N VAL A 105 -5.93 10.85 -14.99
CA VAL A 105 -5.02 10.24 -14.02
C VAL A 105 -4.29 9.04 -14.64
N LEU A 106 -5.00 8.18 -15.36
CA LEU A 106 -4.42 6.99 -15.98
C LEU A 106 -3.42 7.35 -17.10
N GLN A 107 -3.84 8.17 -18.07
CA GLN A 107 -3.04 8.48 -19.26
C GLN A 107 -1.91 9.48 -18.95
N ASP A 108 -2.26 10.59 -18.32
CA ASP A 108 -1.39 11.74 -18.11
C ASP A 108 -0.65 11.66 -16.77
N GLY A 109 -1.04 10.76 -15.85
CA GLY A 109 -0.38 10.56 -14.56
C GLY A 109 0.39 9.24 -14.54
N VAL A 110 -0.33 8.14 -14.43
CA VAL A 110 0.22 6.79 -14.22
C VAL A 110 1.07 6.33 -15.41
N PHE A 111 0.53 6.35 -16.62
CA PHE A 111 1.26 5.95 -17.83
C PHE A 111 2.34 6.97 -18.21
N TYR A 112 2.09 8.26 -17.99
CA TYR A 112 3.07 9.31 -18.19
C TYR A 112 4.30 9.13 -17.29
N ALA A 113 4.12 8.94 -15.98
CA ALA A 113 5.21 8.69 -15.05
C ALA A 113 6.04 7.46 -15.48
N ALA A 114 5.36 6.37 -15.84
CA ALA A 114 6.03 5.15 -16.31
C ALA A 114 6.76 5.34 -17.64
N ASN A 115 6.22 6.15 -18.55
CA ASN A 115 6.91 6.51 -19.80
C ASN A 115 8.16 7.36 -19.52
N ARG A 116 8.03 8.41 -18.70
CA ARG A 116 9.13 9.30 -18.35
C ARG A 116 10.23 8.56 -17.60
N LEU A 117 9.86 7.62 -16.75
CA LEU A 117 10.79 6.87 -15.92
C LEU A 117 11.40 5.68 -16.65
N TYR A 118 10.63 4.89 -17.41
CA TYR A 118 11.06 3.60 -17.98
C TYR A 118 11.00 3.52 -19.51
N GLY A 119 10.53 4.57 -20.20
CA GLY A 119 10.40 4.62 -21.66
C GLY A 119 9.25 3.80 -22.23
N ILE A 120 8.45 3.13 -21.39
CA ILE A 120 7.38 2.25 -21.84
C ILE A 120 6.16 3.03 -22.34
N ARG A 121 5.38 2.41 -23.22
CA ARG A 121 4.15 2.98 -23.79
C ARG A 121 3.00 2.01 -23.67
N PHE A 122 1.81 2.55 -23.45
CA PHE A 122 0.57 1.79 -23.35
C PHE A 122 -0.37 2.16 -24.51
N THR A 123 -1.04 1.18 -25.09
CA THR A 123 -2.04 1.39 -26.14
C THR A 123 -3.27 0.58 -25.81
N GLU A 124 -4.43 1.24 -25.69
CA GLU A 124 -5.68 0.53 -25.43
C GLU A 124 -6.07 -0.38 -26.59
N ARG A 125 -6.56 -1.57 -26.26
CA ARG A 125 -6.93 -2.63 -27.20
C ARG A 125 -8.41 -2.98 -27.05
N PRO A 126 -9.33 -2.14 -27.56
CA PRO A 126 -10.77 -2.39 -27.44
C PRO A 126 -11.22 -3.60 -28.26
N ASP A 127 -10.37 -4.12 -29.14
CA ASP A 127 -10.58 -5.36 -29.89
C ASP A 127 -10.35 -6.62 -29.04
N LEU A 128 -9.66 -6.51 -27.90
CA LEU A 128 -9.44 -7.61 -26.97
C LEU A 128 -10.56 -7.67 -25.92
N VAL A 129 -10.94 -8.89 -25.54
CA VAL A 129 -12.03 -9.15 -24.59
C VAL A 129 -11.43 -9.45 -23.21
N ALA A 130 -11.73 -8.59 -22.23
CA ALA A 130 -11.43 -8.85 -20.82
C ALA A 130 -12.50 -9.77 -20.18
N TYR A 131 -12.25 -10.19 -18.94
CA TYR A 131 -13.19 -11.04 -18.19
C TYR A 131 -14.48 -10.32 -17.73
N HIS A 132 -14.51 -8.98 -17.82
CA HIS A 132 -15.66 -8.15 -17.47
C HIS A 132 -15.78 -7.00 -18.48
N PRO A 133 -16.99 -6.58 -18.90
CA PRO A 133 -17.17 -5.54 -19.92
C PRO A 133 -16.64 -4.15 -19.53
N ASP A 134 -16.54 -3.86 -18.23
CA ASP A 134 -15.95 -2.61 -17.73
C ASP A 134 -14.42 -2.67 -17.57
N ALA A 135 -13.80 -3.84 -17.75
CA ALA A 135 -12.35 -3.98 -17.65
C ALA A 135 -11.69 -3.62 -18.99
N ARG A 136 -10.66 -2.77 -18.93
CA ARG A 136 -9.95 -2.24 -20.10
C ARG A 136 -8.61 -2.93 -20.30
N VAL A 137 -8.27 -3.26 -21.54
CA VAL A 137 -7.03 -3.95 -21.89
C VAL A 137 -6.08 -2.99 -22.59
N PHE A 138 -4.84 -2.96 -22.13
CA PHE A 138 -3.76 -2.14 -22.68
C PHE A 138 -2.59 -3.03 -23.09
N GLU A 139 -2.08 -2.82 -24.28
CA GLU A 139 -0.82 -3.38 -24.74
C GLU A 139 0.34 -2.50 -24.26
N ALA A 140 1.29 -3.11 -23.55
CA ALA A 140 2.50 -2.44 -23.08
C ALA A 140 3.70 -2.78 -23.98
N ARG A 141 4.44 -1.76 -24.41
CA ARG A 141 5.66 -1.89 -25.22
C ARG A 141 6.84 -1.15 -24.60
N ASN A 142 8.03 -1.70 -24.81
CA ASN A 142 9.29 -1.04 -24.44
C ASN A 142 9.54 0.19 -25.33
N GLU A 143 10.54 1.00 -24.93
CA GLU A 143 10.97 2.19 -25.65
C GLU A 143 11.37 1.89 -27.11
N ASP A 144 12.06 0.77 -27.33
CA ASP A 144 12.45 0.24 -28.65
C ASP A 144 11.30 -0.35 -29.48
N GLY A 145 10.09 -0.39 -28.92
CA GLY A 145 8.89 -0.94 -29.56
C GLY A 145 8.70 -2.45 -29.37
N SER A 146 9.63 -3.15 -28.71
CA SER A 146 9.47 -4.57 -28.39
C SER A 146 8.32 -4.80 -27.40
N GLU A 147 7.72 -5.98 -27.46
CA GLU A 147 6.57 -6.36 -26.63
C GLU A 147 6.98 -6.53 -25.16
N LEU A 148 6.19 -5.94 -24.25
CA LEU A 148 6.39 -6.07 -22.81
C LEU A 148 5.34 -6.97 -22.16
N GLY A 149 4.07 -6.83 -22.55
CA GLY A 149 2.95 -7.61 -22.03
C GLY A 149 1.61 -6.90 -22.17
N LEU A 150 0.59 -7.40 -21.47
CA LEU A 150 -0.72 -6.76 -21.35
C LEU A 150 -0.97 -6.29 -19.92
N TYR A 151 -1.59 -5.13 -19.80
CA TYR A 151 -2.12 -4.57 -18.57
C TYR A 151 -3.65 -4.49 -18.65
N ILE A 152 -4.34 -4.98 -17.63
CA ILE A 152 -5.80 -4.92 -17.54
C ILE A 152 -6.18 -4.08 -16.32
N LEU A 153 -7.03 -3.07 -16.51
CA LEU A 153 -7.56 -2.26 -15.42
C LEU A 153 -9.06 -2.50 -15.25
N ASP A 154 -9.46 -2.91 -14.05
CA ASP A 154 -10.83 -3.09 -13.62
C ASP A 154 -11.15 -2.17 -12.44
N LEU A 155 -11.59 -0.96 -12.77
CA LEU A 155 -11.64 0.19 -11.86
C LEU A 155 -12.81 0.17 -10.86
N TYR A 156 -13.97 -0.36 -11.27
CA TYR A 156 -15.24 -0.02 -10.60
C TYR A 156 -15.74 -1.06 -9.58
N THR A 157 -16.34 -0.56 -8.50
CA THR A 157 -17.05 -1.36 -7.49
C THR A 157 -18.29 -2.02 -8.07
N ARG A 158 -18.58 -3.25 -7.63
CA ARG A 158 -19.80 -4.00 -7.94
C ARG A 158 -19.99 -5.17 -6.96
N ASP A 159 -21.22 -5.66 -6.83
CA ASP A 159 -21.59 -6.72 -5.87
C ASP A 159 -20.76 -8.02 -6.01
N SER A 160 -20.31 -8.34 -7.21
CA SER A 160 -19.50 -9.54 -7.49
C SER A 160 -18.00 -9.36 -7.22
N LYS A 161 -17.55 -8.15 -6.88
CA LYS A 161 -16.14 -7.83 -6.63
C LYS A 161 -15.93 -7.65 -5.12
N ARG A 162 -14.93 -8.35 -4.57
CA ARG A 162 -14.50 -8.14 -3.18
C ARG A 162 -13.97 -6.70 -2.98
N GLY A 163 -14.08 -6.19 -1.75
CA GLY A 163 -13.54 -4.87 -1.39
C GLY A 163 -12.01 -4.79 -1.43
N GLY A 164 -11.50 -3.56 -1.34
CA GLY A 164 -10.05 -3.25 -1.38
C GLY A 164 -9.54 -2.94 -2.80
N ALA A 165 -8.23 -2.99 -2.97
CA ALA A 165 -7.57 -2.98 -4.27
C ALA A 165 -6.55 -4.11 -4.30
N TRP A 166 -6.24 -4.62 -5.49
CA TRP A 166 -5.17 -5.61 -5.65
C TRP A 166 -4.70 -5.74 -7.08
N MET A 167 -3.47 -6.25 -7.20
CA MET A 167 -2.88 -6.70 -8.44
C MET A 167 -2.80 -8.23 -8.48
N ASN A 168 -3.06 -8.82 -9.64
CA ASN A 168 -2.75 -10.23 -9.90
C ASN A 168 -2.31 -10.47 -11.35
N PRO A 169 -1.42 -11.45 -11.61
CA PRO A 169 -1.19 -11.92 -12.97
C PRO A 169 -2.34 -12.84 -13.43
N LEU A 170 -2.70 -12.77 -14.72
CA LEU A 170 -3.38 -13.87 -15.43
C LEU A 170 -2.37 -14.83 -16.05
N VAL A 171 -1.27 -14.26 -16.56
CA VAL A 171 -0.12 -15.02 -17.08
C VAL A 171 1.14 -14.37 -16.55
N SER A 172 1.97 -15.16 -15.84
CA SER A 172 3.26 -14.71 -15.34
C SER A 172 4.35 -14.95 -16.38
N GLN A 173 5.31 -14.03 -16.45
CA GLN A 173 6.46 -14.15 -17.33
C GLN A 173 7.32 -15.37 -16.97
N SER A 174 7.75 -16.15 -17.98
CA SER A 174 8.75 -17.20 -17.78
C SER A 174 9.49 -17.50 -19.07
N ALA A 175 10.83 -17.49 -19.04
CA ALA A 175 11.63 -17.92 -20.19
C ALA A 175 11.62 -19.45 -20.39
N LEU A 176 11.42 -20.23 -19.32
CA LEU A 176 11.31 -21.69 -19.41
C LEU A 176 10.06 -22.12 -20.20
N LEU A 177 8.94 -21.44 -19.96
CA LEU A 177 7.65 -21.77 -20.58
C LEU A 177 7.34 -20.91 -21.81
N ASP A 178 8.19 -19.93 -22.11
CA ASP A 178 8.01 -18.92 -23.16
C ASP A 178 6.63 -18.24 -23.09
N THR A 179 6.22 -17.87 -21.87
CA THR A 179 4.91 -17.27 -21.62
C THR A 179 4.96 -15.74 -21.69
N PRO A 180 3.96 -15.09 -22.31
CA PRO A 180 3.80 -13.64 -22.24
C PRO A 180 3.42 -13.21 -20.81
N THR A 181 3.44 -11.90 -20.56
CA THR A 181 3.01 -11.32 -19.29
C THR A 181 1.63 -10.68 -19.44
N VAL A 182 0.70 -11.03 -18.56
CA VAL A 182 -0.62 -10.39 -18.47
C VAL A 182 -0.92 -10.09 -17.00
N VAL A 183 -1.00 -8.82 -16.65
CA VAL A 183 -1.23 -8.32 -15.28
C VAL A 183 -2.55 -7.57 -15.18
N VAL A 184 -3.17 -7.63 -14.01
CA VAL A 184 -4.49 -7.01 -13.74
C VAL A 184 -4.40 -6.16 -12.50
N ASN A 185 -4.93 -4.95 -12.53
CA ASN A 185 -5.28 -4.17 -11.34
C ASN A 185 -6.80 -4.14 -11.16
N ASN A 186 -7.25 -4.36 -9.93
CA ASN A 186 -8.62 -4.20 -9.51
C ASN A 186 -8.70 -3.11 -8.45
N LEU A 187 -9.57 -2.13 -8.68
CA LEU A 187 -9.94 -1.12 -7.70
C LEU A 187 -11.45 -1.19 -7.41
N ASN A 188 -11.89 -0.40 -6.43
CA ASN A 188 -13.29 -0.26 -6.03
C ASN A 188 -13.70 1.23 -6.01
N VAL A 189 -13.58 1.88 -7.16
CA VAL A 189 -14.09 3.24 -7.38
C VAL A 189 -15.59 3.19 -7.69
N PRO A 190 -16.43 4.07 -7.11
CA PRO A 190 -17.84 4.16 -7.46
C PRO A 190 -18.02 4.49 -8.96
N LYS A 191 -18.81 3.68 -9.67
CA LYS A 191 -19.12 3.93 -11.08
C LYS A 191 -20.04 5.15 -11.21
N PRO A 192 -19.68 6.18 -11.99
CA PRO A 192 -20.53 7.35 -12.16
C PRO A 192 -21.76 7.04 -13.03
N ALA A 193 -22.73 7.95 -13.04
CA ALA A 193 -23.84 7.89 -13.97
C ALA A 193 -23.37 8.00 -15.43
N ALA A 194 -24.17 7.50 -16.37
CA ALA A 194 -23.81 7.55 -17.78
C ALA A 194 -23.59 8.99 -18.26
N GLY A 195 -22.42 9.24 -18.86
CA GLY A 195 -22.01 10.57 -19.34
C GLY A 195 -21.33 11.46 -18.30
N GLU A 196 -21.28 11.04 -17.03
CA GLU A 196 -20.56 11.77 -15.98
C GLU A 196 -19.10 11.28 -15.86
N PRO A 197 -18.15 12.18 -15.55
CA PRO A 197 -16.75 11.81 -15.37
C PRO A 197 -16.55 10.96 -14.11
N THR A 198 -15.56 10.06 -14.15
CA THR A 198 -15.12 9.37 -12.94
C THR A 198 -14.13 10.27 -12.22
N LEU A 199 -14.56 10.96 -11.17
CA LEU A 199 -13.68 11.81 -10.35
C LEU A 199 -13.19 11.02 -9.14
N LEU A 200 -11.89 10.75 -9.10
CA LEU A 200 -11.22 10.03 -8.04
C LEU A 200 -11.02 10.92 -6.81
N THR A 201 -11.11 10.33 -5.62
CA THR A 201 -10.56 10.95 -4.42
C THR A 201 -9.03 10.95 -4.46
N TYR A 202 -8.40 11.69 -3.54
CA TYR A 202 -6.96 11.61 -3.33
C TYR A 202 -6.50 10.16 -3.06
N ASP A 203 -7.19 9.46 -2.17
CA ASP A 203 -6.87 8.07 -1.82
C ASP A 203 -7.08 7.10 -2.99
N GLU A 204 -8.14 7.25 -3.78
CA GLU A 204 -8.38 6.43 -4.98
C GLU A 204 -7.29 6.68 -6.05
N THR A 205 -6.80 7.91 -6.16
CA THR A 205 -5.69 8.27 -7.05
C THR A 205 -4.39 7.62 -6.59
N ASN A 206 -4.05 7.75 -5.30
CA ASN A 206 -2.89 7.09 -4.69
C ASN A 206 -2.97 5.55 -4.87
N THR A 207 -4.14 4.97 -4.61
CA THR A 207 -4.40 3.52 -4.78
C THR A 207 -4.13 3.07 -6.22
N LEU A 208 -4.48 3.89 -7.23
CA LEU A 208 -4.20 3.55 -8.62
C LEU A 208 -2.68 3.53 -8.90
N PHE A 209 -1.91 4.49 -8.35
CA PHE A 209 -0.45 4.46 -8.44
C PHE A 209 0.14 3.26 -7.69
N HIS A 210 -0.37 2.93 -6.50
CA HIS A 210 0.04 1.77 -5.70
C HIS A 210 -0.09 0.47 -6.49
N GLU A 211 -1.29 0.17 -6.98
CA GLU A 211 -1.56 -1.06 -7.73
C GLU A 211 -0.78 -1.13 -9.04
N PHE A 212 -0.54 0.02 -9.66
CA PHE A 212 0.27 0.09 -10.86
C PHE A 212 1.76 -0.18 -10.59
N GLY A 213 2.27 0.10 -9.39
CA GLY A 213 3.61 -0.30 -8.98
C GLY A 213 3.78 -1.83 -8.95
N HIS A 214 2.77 -2.57 -8.45
CA HIS A 214 2.73 -4.03 -8.60
C HIS A 214 2.63 -4.47 -10.07
N ALA A 215 1.83 -3.76 -10.89
CA ALA A 215 1.72 -4.06 -12.32
C ALA A 215 3.07 -3.91 -13.03
N LEU A 216 3.83 -2.86 -12.73
CA LEU A 216 5.18 -2.63 -13.23
C LEU A 216 6.16 -3.72 -12.77
N HIS A 217 6.09 -4.14 -11.50
CA HIS A 217 6.90 -5.25 -11.00
C HIS A 217 6.61 -6.54 -11.78
N GLY A 218 5.33 -6.86 -12.02
CA GLY A 218 4.93 -7.99 -12.86
C GLY A 218 5.38 -7.87 -14.32
N LEU A 219 5.22 -6.69 -14.93
CA LEU A 219 5.58 -6.41 -16.31
C LEU A 219 7.08 -6.43 -16.57
N PHE A 220 7.90 -6.00 -15.60
CA PHE A 220 9.35 -5.89 -15.78
C PHE A 220 10.14 -7.13 -15.39
N ALA A 221 9.65 -7.95 -14.47
CA ALA A 221 10.36 -9.14 -14.05
C ALA A 221 10.64 -10.06 -15.26
N ARG A 222 11.92 -10.39 -15.46
CA ARG A 222 12.37 -11.30 -16.52
C ARG A 222 13.19 -12.41 -15.89
N VAL A 223 12.56 -13.56 -15.70
CA VAL A 223 13.14 -14.73 -15.02
C VAL A 223 13.03 -15.99 -15.86
N THR A 224 13.87 -16.98 -15.56
CA THR A 224 13.79 -18.29 -16.21
C THR A 224 12.60 -19.09 -15.68
N TYR A 225 12.51 -19.26 -14.35
CA TYR A 225 11.55 -20.15 -13.72
C TYR A 225 10.30 -19.40 -13.23
N PRO A 226 9.09 -19.94 -13.46
CA PRO A 226 7.84 -19.27 -13.08
C PRO A 226 7.70 -19.05 -11.56
N ARG A 227 8.39 -19.86 -10.74
CA ARG A 227 8.45 -19.72 -9.27
C ARG A 227 8.93 -18.34 -8.82
N PHE A 228 9.71 -17.63 -9.64
CA PHE A 228 10.32 -16.34 -9.33
C PHE A 228 9.73 -15.18 -10.14
N ALA A 229 8.66 -15.43 -10.91
CA ALA A 229 8.11 -14.46 -11.84
C ALA A 229 7.37 -13.32 -11.15
N GLY A 230 7.54 -12.09 -11.67
CA GLY A 230 6.79 -10.92 -11.24
C GLY A 230 6.87 -10.70 -9.73
N THR A 231 5.69 -10.60 -9.12
CA THR A 231 5.49 -10.34 -7.68
C THR A 231 5.66 -11.59 -6.80
N ASN A 232 6.19 -12.71 -7.32
CA ASN A 232 6.53 -13.90 -6.53
C ASN A 232 7.83 -13.69 -5.72
N VAL A 233 7.78 -12.71 -4.82
CA VAL A 233 8.83 -12.32 -3.86
C VAL A 233 8.33 -12.53 -2.43
N PHE A 234 9.18 -12.21 -1.46
CA PHE A 234 8.81 -12.18 -0.04
C PHE A 234 7.68 -11.18 0.21
N ARG A 235 6.75 -11.53 1.09
CA ARG A 235 5.57 -10.70 1.38
C ARG A 235 5.98 -9.35 1.97
N ASP A 236 6.98 -9.34 2.84
CA ASP A 236 7.54 -8.11 3.43
C ASP A 236 8.43 -7.28 2.51
N PHE A 237 8.53 -7.68 1.23
CA PHE A 237 9.14 -6.93 0.15
C PHE A 237 8.16 -6.58 -0.99
N VAL A 238 7.06 -7.32 -1.15
CA VAL A 238 6.17 -7.15 -2.32
C VAL A 238 5.50 -5.78 -2.36
N GLU A 239 5.26 -5.18 -1.19
CA GLU A 239 4.65 -3.86 -1.02
C GLU A 239 5.61 -2.71 -1.35
N PHE A 240 6.92 -2.96 -1.41
CA PHE A 240 7.88 -1.90 -1.68
C PHE A 240 7.70 -1.32 -3.09
N PRO A 241 7.67 -2.13 -4.17
CA PRO A 241 7.40 -1.62 -5.53
C PRO A 241 6.06 -0.92 -5.71
N SER A 242 5.03 -1.28 -4.95
CA SER A 242 3.73 -0.57 -5.00
C SER A 242 3.82 0.77 -4.31
N GLN A 243 4.29 0.80 -3.06
CA GLN A 243 4.39 2.02 -2.25
C GLN A 243 5.34 3.06 -2.86
N VAL A 244 6.51 2.66 -3.34
CA VAL A 244 7.45 3.60 -3.97
C VAL A 244 6.88 4.23 -5.25
N ASN A 245 5.95 3.56 -5.94
CA ASN A 245 5.32 4.12 -7.13
C ASN A 245 4.30 5.22 -6.79
N GLU A 246 3.81 5.26 -5.55
CA GLU A 246 2.90 6.31 -5.06
C GLU A 246 3.55 7.69 -5.04
N MET A 247 4.88 7.76 -4.86
CA MET A 247 5.61 9.03 -4.82
C MET A 247 5.41 9.87 -6.10
N TRP A 248 5.15 9.21 -7.23
CA TRP A 248 4.95 9.86 -8.52
C TRP A 248 3.63 10.61 -8.61
N MET A 249 2.63 10.28 -7.77
CA MET A 249 1.33 10.95 -7.75
C MET A 249 1.49 12.46 -7.55
N LEU A 250 2.35 12.87 -6.61
CA LEU A 250 2.58 14.28 -6.27
C LEU A 250 3.93 14.80 -6.77
N TRP A 251 4.66 14.01 -7.55
CA TRP A 251 5.91 14.48 -8.12
C TRP A 251 5.62 15.64 -9.08
N PRO A 252 6.26 16.82 -8.94
CA PRO A 252 5.79 18.05 -9.59
C PRO A 252 5.55 17.92 -11.09
N GLU A 253 6.49 17.30 -11.81
CA GLU A 253 6.42 17.12 -13.27
C GLU A 253 5.31 16.15 -13.72
N VAL A 254 4.90 15.24 -12.85
CA VAL A 254 3.79 14.30 -13.09
C VAL A 254 2.48 14.97 -12.74
N LEU A 255 2.39 15.56 -11.54
CA LEU A 255 1.19 16.24 -11.05
C LEU A 255 0.75 17.35 -12.01
N GLU A 256 1.67 18.20 -12.48
CA GLU A 256 1.38 19.25 -13.47
C GLU A 256 0.80 18.72 -14.79
N ASN A 257 1.07 17.46 -15.13
CA ASN A 257 0.63 16.85 -16.38
C ASN A 257 -0.82 16.35 -16.30
N TYR A 258 -1.25 15.80 -15.15
CA TYR A 258 -2.58 15.19 -15.02
C TYR A 258 -3.57 15.97 -14.13
N ALA A 259 -3.11 16.81 -13.20
CA ALA A 259 -3.98 17.53 -12.27
C ALA A 259 -4.65 18.74 -12.94
N VAL A 260 -5.60 18.46 -13.82
CA VAL A 260 -6.32 19.45 -14.64
C VAL A 260 -7.81 19.34 -14.38
N HIS A 261 -8.44 20.47 -14.06
CA HIS A 261 -9.85 20.53 -13.72
C HIS A 261 -10.72 20.04 -14.87
N HIS A 262 -11.51 18.99 -14.64
CA HIS A 262 -12.25 18.27 -15.69
C HIS A 262 -13.22 19.14 -16.51
N ARG A 263 -13.69 20.28 -15.97
CA ARG A 263 -14.59 21.22 -16.70
C ARG A 263 -13.89 22.43 -17.31
N THR A 264 -12.87 22.96 -16.64
CA THR A 264 -12.29 24.27 -17.00
C THR A 264 -10.99 24.11 -17.77
N GLY A 265 -10.32 22.96 -17.66
CA GLY A 265 -9.00 22.76 -18.23
C GLY A 265 -7.88 23.49 -17.49
N GLU A 266 -8.19 24.14 -16.36
CA GLU A 266 -7.21 24.83 -15.53
C GLU A 266 -6.40 23.82 -14.72
N ARG A 267 -5.11 24.09 -14.53
CA ARG A 267 -4.24 23.28 -13.68
C ARG A 267 -4.58 23.48 -12.22
N MET A 268 -4.34 22.44 -11.41
CA MET A 268 -4.41 22.55 -9.96
C MET A 268 -3.48 23.68 -9.49
N PRO A 269 -3.96 24.62 -8.67
CA PRO A 269 -3.09 25.68 -8.20
C PRO A 269 -2.05 25.11 -7.23
N GLN A 270 -0.82 25.61 -7.35
CA GLN A 270 0.34 25.12 -6.57
C GLN A 270 0.12 25.27 -5.05
N ASP A 271 -0.64 26.27 -4.64
CA ASP A 271 -0.96 26.52 -3.23
C ASP A 271 -1.67 25.33 -2.54
N LEU A 272 -2.44 24.53 -3.28
CA LEU A 272 -3.14 23.35 -2.77
C LEU A 272 -2.15 22.22 -2.49
N VAL A 273 -1.14 22.09 -3.36
CA VAL A 273 -0.05 21.11 -3.23
C VAL A 273 0.88 21.49 -2.09
N ASP A 274 1.24 22.77 -1.98
CA ASP A 274 2.10 23.28 -0.91
C ASP A 274 1.43 23.09 0.46
N ARG A 275 0.13 23.38 0.57
CA ARG A 275 -0.66 23.15 1.78
C ARG A 275 -0.75 21.66 2.12
N LEU A 276 -0.90 20.79 1.10
CA LEU A 276 -0.88 19.35 1.29
C LEU A 276 0.46 18.89 1.90
N HIS A 277 1.60 19.29 1.33
CA HIS A 277 2.92 18.99 1.88
C HIS A 277 3.11 19.53 3.30
N ALA A 278 2.60 20.74 3.59
CA ALA A 278 2.64 21.30 4.94
C ALA A 278 1.80 20.49 5.95
N SER A 279 0.83 19.72 5.47
CA SER A 279 -0.05 18.85 6.28
C SER A 279 0.34 17.36 6.22
N GLU A 280 1.48 16.99 5.63
CA GLU A 280 1.84 15.58 5.40
C GLU A 280 1.94 14.77 6.70
N SER A 281 2.41 15.38 7.80
CA SER A 281 2.46 14.73 9.12
C SER A 281 1.17 14.87 9.93
N PHE A 282 0.13 15.53 9.40
CA PHE A 282 -1.11 15.74 10.12
C PHE A 282 -1.99 14.50 10.06
N ASN A 283 -2.49 14.07 11.23
CA ASN A 283 -3.29 12.84 11.40
C ASN A 283 -2.48 11.54 11.22
N GLU A 284 -1.15 11.63 11.19
CA GLU A 284 -0.27 10.46 11.18
C GLU A 284 -0.30 9.70 12.52
N GLY A 285 -0.63 10.36 13.63
CA GLY A 285 -0.90 9.70 14.89
C GLY A 285 -2.01 8.67 14.74
N PHE A 286 -3.18 9.08 14.22
CA PHE A 286 -4.28 8.18 13.88
C PHE A 286 -3.86 7.14 12.85
N ALA A 287 -3.40 7.57 11.67
CA ALA A 287 -3.16 6.67 10.53
C ALA A 287 -2.11 5.61 10.83
N THR A 288 -1.02 6.00 11.51
CA THR A 288 0.00 5.05 11.96
C THR A 288 -0.54 4.16 13.09
N SER A 289 -1.31 4.69 14.03
CA SER A 289 -1.85 3.89 15.15
C SER A 289 -2.84 2.82 14.71
N GLU A 290 -3.82 3.15 13.86
CA GLU A 290 -4.79 2.15 13.39
C GLU A 290 -4.10 1.03 12.58
N TYR A 291 -3.06 1.37 11.81
CA TYR A 291 -2.26 0.41 11.07
C TYR A 291 -1.42 -0.48 12.00
N LEU A 292 -0.66 0.12 12.93
CA LEU A 292 0.18 -0.63 13.87
C LEU A 292 -0.67 -1.51 14.79
N ALA A 293 -1.85 -1.05 15.18
CA ALA A 293 -2.82 -1.83 15.95
C ALA A 293 -3.24 -3.08 15.18
N ALA A 294 -3.57 -2.96 13.89
CA ALA A 294 -3.87 -4.12 13.04
C ALA A 294 -2.66 -5.05 12.85
N ALA A 295 -1.46 -4.51 12.61
CA ALA A 295 -0.24 -5.32 12.42
C ALA A 295 0.16 -6.07 13.70
N LEU A 296 0.09 -5.43 14.86
CA LEU A 296 0.37 -6.05 16.15
C LEU A 296 -0.73 -7.05 16.56
N LEU A 297 -1.98 -6.79 16.20
CA LEU A 297 -3.07 -7.75 16.39
C LEU A 297 -2.87 -9.02 15.53
N ASP A 298 -2.46 -8.86 14.27
CA ASP A 298 -2.07 -9.99 13.40
C ASP A 298 -0.92 -10.79 14.02
N GLN A 299 0.13 -10.13 14.51
CA GLN A 299 1.23 -10.83 15.21
C GLN A 299 0.75 -11.54 16.48
N ALA A 300 -0.11 -10.92 17.28
CA ALA A 300 -0.65 -11.52 18.50
C ALA A 300 -1.38 -12.83 18.20
N TRP A 301 -2.28 -12.83 17.21
CA TRP A 301 -3.03 -14.03 16.81
C TRP A 301 -2.14 -15.17 16.31
N HIS A 302 -0.99 -14.86 15.69
CA HIS A 302 -0.11 -15.88 15.11
C HIS A 302 1.08 -16.26 15.99
N ARG A 303 1.24 -15.59 17.14
CA ARG A 303 2.19 -15.94 18.19
C ARG A 303 1.61 -16.81 19.29
N ILE A 304 0.31 -17.12 19.24
CA ILE A 304 -0.27 -18.17 20.09
C ILE A 304 0.37 -19.51 19.72
N THR A 305 0.57 -20.35 20.72
CA THR A 305 1.04 -21.71 20.61
C THR A 305 -0.14 -22.67 20.52
N ALA A 306 0.13 -23.93 20.16
CA ALA A 306 -0.91 -24.95 20.09
C ALA A 306 -1.45 -25.39 21.46
N ASP A 307 -0.85 -24.90 22.55
CA ASP A 307 -1.27 -25.18 23.93
C ASP A 307 -2.02 -23.99 24.55
N ASP A 308 -2.06 -22.83 23.87
CA ASP A 308 -2.83 -21.67 24.30
C ASP A 308 -4.33 -21.87 24.02
N GLU A 309 -5.18 -21.53 24.99
CA GLU A 309 -6.62 -21.57 24.86
C GLU A 309 -7.19 -20.15 24.79
N VAL A 310 -7.62 -19.74 23.59
CA VAL A 310 -8.31 -18.47 23.35
C VAL A 310 -9.77 -18.77 23.02
N THR A 311 -10.70 -18.27 23.85
CA THR A 311 -12.14 -18.54 23.71
C THR A 311 -12.96 -17.31 23.34
N ASP A 312 -12.40 -16.11 23.47
CA ASP A 312 -13.08 -14.84 23.22
C ASP A 312 -12.21 -13.92 22.37
N VAL A 313 -12.67 -13.67 21.13
CA VAL A 313 -12.00 -12.80 20.16
C VAL A 313 -11.90 -11.36 20.66
N ALA A 314 -12.96 -10.81 21.26
CA ALA A 314 -12.98 -9.40 21.67
C ALA A 314 -12.07 -9.17 22.89
N ALA A 315 -12.07 -10.10 23.85
CA ALA A 315 -11.18 -10.03 25.00
C ALA A 315 -9.70 -10.15 24.57
N PHE A 316 -9.40 -11.05 23.63
CA PHE A 316 -8.06 -11.21 23.07
C PHE A 316 -7.59 -9.94 22.35
N GLU A 317 -8.43 -9.37 21.48
CA GLU A 317 -8.15 -8.11 20.77
C GLU A 317 -7.83 -6.97 21.75
N ALA A 318 -8.69 -6.76 22.74
CA ALA A 318 -8.51 -5.71 23.73
C ALA A 318 -7.21 -5.88 24.52
N GLN A 319 -6.89 -7.11 24.94
CA GLN A 319 -5.64 -7.40 25.66
C GLN A 319 -4.41 -7.17 24.78
N ALA A 320 -4.44 -7.62 23.53
CA ALA A 320 -3.34 -7.46 22.58
C ALA A 320 -3.02 -5.97 22.36
N LEU A 321 -4.05 -5.15 22.11
CA LEU A 321 -3.90 -3.71 21.88
C LEU A 321 -3.45 -2.94 23.13
N ALA A 322 -4.00 -3.29 24.30
CA ALA A 322 -3.60 -2.68 25.57
C ALA A 322 -2.12 -2.95 25.91
N SER A 323 -1.62 -4.15 25.58
CA SER A 323 -0.23 -4.53 25.85
C SER A 323 0.82 -3.65 25.14
N VAL A 324 0.42 -2.98 24.06
CA VAL A 324 1.26 -2.09 23.24
C VAL A 324 0.83 -0.62 23.31
N GLY A 325 -0.16 -0.30 24.16
CA GLY A 325 -0.66 1.06 24.36
C GLY A 325 -1.46 1.64 23.19
N LEU A 326 -2.01 0.78 22.33
CA LEU A 326 -2.84 1.13 21.16
C LEU A 326 -4.33 0.75 21.39
N ASP A 327 -4.79 0.86 22.63
CA ASP A 327 -6.15 0.56 23.09
C ASP A 327 -7.09 1.78 23.11
N ASN A 328 -6.79 2.80 22.30
CA ASN A 328 -7.60 4.00 22.21
C ASN A 328 -8.92 3.70 21.46
N PRO A 329 -10.10 3.79 22.09
CA PRO A 329 -11.37 3.47 21.44
C PRO A 329 -11.71 4.41 20.27
N ALA A 330 -11.18 5.64 20.26
CA ALA A 330 -11.36 6.59 19.15
C ALA A 330 -10.47 6.26 17.94
N VAL A 331 -9.47 5.39 18.11
CA VAL A 331 -8.54 4.95 17.06
C VAL A 331 -8.50 3.42 17.04
N PRO A 332 -9.59 2.76 16.58
CA PRO A 332 -9.64 1.30 16.51
C PRO A 332 -8.58 0.76 15.52
N PRO A 333 -8.23 -0.52 15.58
CA PRO A 333 -7.38 -1.12 14.56
C PRO A 333 -8.04 -0.97 13.19
N ARG A 334 -7.23 -0.72 12.16
CA ARG A 334 -7.70 -0.56 10.76
C ARG A 334 -8.58 -1.71 10.32
N TYR A 335 -8.30 -2.91 10.83
CA TYR A 335 -9.18 -4.06 10.75
C TYR A 335 -9.30 -4.78 12.11
N ALA A 336 -10.52 -4.96 12.61
CA ALA A 336 -10.78 -5.95 13.66
C ALA A 336 -10.82 -7.37 13.07
N SER A 337 -10.52 -8.38 13.88
CA SER A 337 -10.22 -9.75 13.44
C SER A 337 -11.34 -10.35 12.60
N THR A 338 -12.60 -10.07 12.94
CA THR A 338 -13.76 -10.67 12.26
C THR A 338 -13.95 -10.19 10.81
N TYR A 339 -13.29 -9.11 10.39
CA TYR A 339 -13.30 -8.62 9.02
C TYR A 339 -11.88 -8.35 8.48
N PHE A 340 -10.86 -8.90 9.14
CA PHE A 340 -9.46 -8.75 8.74
C PHE A 340 -9.09 -9.72 7.61
N ALA A 341 -9.59 -9.41 6.42
CA ALA A 341 -9.47 -10.29 5.25
C ALA A 341 -8.01 -10.60 4.87
N HIS A 342 -7.09 -9.64 5.02
CA HIS A 342 -5.65 -9.82 4.74
C HIS A 342 -5.07 -11.03 5.49
N THR A 343 -5.40 -11.13 6.77
CA THR A 343 -4.87 -12.13 7.69
C THR A 343 -5.64 -13.46 7.65
N PHE A 344 -6.96 -13.44 7.57
CA PHE A 344 -7.77 -14.67 7.71
C PHE A 344 -8.21 -15.30 6.40
N SER A 345 -8.18 -14.56 5.28
CA SER A 345 -8.58 -15.06 3.96
C SER A 345 -7.66 -14.63 2.82
N GLY A 346 -6.59 -13.89 3.15
CA GLY A 346 -5.58 -13.38 2.23
C GLY A 346 -4.25 -14.12 2.39
N GLY A 347 -3.17 -13.44 2.02
CA GLY A 347 -1.80 -13.98 2.11
C GLY A 347 -0.90 -13.22 3.07
N TYR A 348 -1.47 -12.57 4.10
CA TYR A 348 -0.76 -11.73 5.09
C TYR A 348 -0.92 -12.26 6.52
N ASP A 349 -1.21 -13.55 6.70
CA ASP A 349 -1.22 -14.17 8.02
C ASP A 349 0.16 -14.12 8.67
N ALA A 350 0.25 -13.51 9.85
CA ALA A 350 1.51 -13.13 10.49
C ALA A 350 2.40 -12.24 9.62
N GLY A 351 1.82 -11.56 8.63
CA GLY A 351 2.52 -10.83 7.59
C GLY A 351 1.96 -9.43 7.36
N TYR A 352 0.98 -8.95 8.13
CA TYR A 352 0.44 -7.60 7.90
C TYR A 352 1.46 -6.49 8.19
N TYR A 353 2.50 -6.78 8.98
CA TYR A 353 3.67 -5.91 9.18
C TYR A 353 4.41 -5.56 7.87
N SER A 354 4.21 -6.36 6.82
CA SER A 354 4.88 -6.24 5.53
C SER A 354 4.77 -4.84 4.92
N TYR A 355 3.64 -4.15 5.12
CA TYR A 355 3.45 -2.79 4.60
C TYR A 355 4.46 -1.81 5.17
N ILE A 356 4.60 -1.71 6.49
CA ILE A 356 5.55 -0.76 7.10
C ILE A 356 7.00 -1.22 6.96
N TRP A 357 7.22 -2.54 6.86
CA TRP A 357 8.54 -3.10 6.58
C TRP A 357 9.03 -2.71 5.18
N SER A 358 8.16 -2.85 4.19
CA SER A 358 8.40 -2.37 2.83
C SER A 358 8.47 -0.85 2.74
N GLU A 359 7.72 -0.14 3.58
CA GLU A 359 7.72 1.33 3.57
C GLU A 359 9.08 1.92 4.00
N VAL A 360 9.89 1.18 4.78
CA VAL A 360 11.29 1.56 5.03
C VAL A 360 12.06 1.65 3.71
N LEU A 361 11.91 0.65 2.84
CA LEU A 361 12.56 0.61 1.53
C LEU A 361 12.04 1.69 0.60
N ASP A 362 10.72 1.93 0.62
CA ASP A 362 10.09 3.01 -0.15
C ASP A 362 10.62 4.38 0.29
N ALA A 363 10.48 4.73 1.57
CA ALA A 363 10.87 6.04 2.06
C ALA A 363 12.34 6.38 1.77
N ASP A 364 13.23 5.39 1.94
CA ASP A 364 14.64 5.54 1.60
C ASP A 364 14.91 5.57 0.08
N THR A 365 14.06 4.93 -0.73
CA THR A 365 14.14 5.01 -2.20
C THR A 365 13.64 6.36 -2.74
N VAL A 366 12.64 6.97 -2.12
CA VAL A 366 12.22 8.34 -2.47
C VAL A 366 13.40 9.31 -2.30
N GLU A 367 14.15 9.19 -1.19
CA GLU A 367 15.37 9.98 -0.98
C GLU A 367 16.44 9.66 -2.04
N TRP A 368 16.63 8.39 -2.40
CA TRP A 368 17.53 8.03 -3.49
C TRP A 368 17.16 8.72 -4.81
N PHE A 369 15.89 8.77 -5.20
CA PHE A 369 15.47 9.49 -6.40
C PHE A 369 15.76 10.99 -6.29
N ARG A 370 15.51 11.61 -5.13
CA ARG A 370 15.83 13.03 -4.88
C ARG A 370 17.34 13.31 -4.99
N GLU A 371 18.16 12.44 -4.40
CA GLU A 371 19.64 12.50 -4.44
C GLU A 371 20.21 12.37 -5.87
N ASN A 372 19.51 11.66 -6.76
CA ASN A 372 19.98 11.31 -8.11
C ASN A 372 19.26 12.08 -9.23
N GLY A 373 18.68 13.24 -8.93
CA GLY A 373 18.10 14.13 -9.95
C GLY A 373 16.67 13.80 -10.38
N GLY A 374 15.97 12.94 -9.64
CA GLY A 374 14.51 12.77 -9.75
C GLY A 374 14.04 11.87 -10.89
N LEU A 375 12.98 12.31 -11.58
CA LEU A 375 12.31 11.60 -12.66
C LEU A 375 13.14 11.58 -13.95
N THR A 376 14.13 10.69 -14.02
CA THR A 376 15.03 10.54 -15.18
C THR A 376 15.01 9.13 -15.73
N ARG A 377 15.28 9.00 -17.04
CA ARG A 377 15.37 7.69 -17.70
C ARG A 377 16.50 6.83 -17.13
N GLU A 378 17.65 7.42 -16.83
CA GLU A 378 18.76 6.70 -16.20
C GLU A 378 18.37 6.10 -14.84
N ASN A 379 17.66 6.87 -14.01
CA ASN A 379 17.22 6.41 -12.71
C ASN A 379 16.21 5.26 -12.82
N GLY A 380 15.26 5.37 -13.76
CA GLY A 380 14.29 4.30 -14.00
C GLY A 380 14.91 3.05 -14.61
N ASP A 381 15.92 3.18 -15.49
CA ASP A 381 16.66 2.02 -16.02
C ASP A 381 17.42 1.30 -14.92
N ARG A 382 18.04 2.05 -14.01
CA ARG A 382 18.70 1.47 -12.83
C ARG A 382 17.70 0.76 -11.93
N PHE A 383 16.60 1.41 -11.56
CA PHE A 383 15.59 0.84 -10.68
C PHE A 383 14.94 -0.41 -11.31
N ARG A 384 14.62 -0.34 -12.60
CA ARG A 384 14.10 -1.48 -13.38
C ARG A 384 15.11 -2.63 -13.43
N ALA A 385 16.38 -2.38 -13.75
CA ALA A 385 17.36 -3.46 -13.93
C ALA A 385 17.78 -4.11 -12.60
N ARG A 386 17.79 -3.34 -11.50
CA ARG A 386 18.35 -3.77 -10.22
C ARG A 386 17.30 -4.32 -9.26
N LEU A 387 16.06 -3.85 -9.36
CA LEU A 387 14.96 -4.23 -8.46
C LEU A 387 13.75 -4.82 -9.19
N LEU A 388 13.01 -4.02 -9.97
CA LEU A 388 11.74 -4.50 -10.54
C LEU A 388 11.93 -5.67 -11.52
N GLY A 389 13.04 -5.68 -12.26
CA GLY A 389 13.33 -6.65 -13.30
C GLY A 389 13.84 -7.99 -12.80
N VAL A 390 14.29 -8.08 -11.53
CA VAL A 390 14.87 -9.30 -11.00
C VAL A 390 13.82 -10.28 -10.43
N GLY A 391 12.60 -9.81 -10.13
CA GLY A 391 11.56 -10.62 -9.50
C GLY A 391 12.08 -11.36 -8.26
N GLY A 392 11.65 -12.60 -8.06
CA GLY A 392 12.14 -13.47 -6.98
C GLY A 392 13.48 -14.15 -7.24
N SER A 393 14.24 -13.77 -8.28
CA SER A 393 15.46 -14.49 -8.69
C SER A 393 16.72 -14.10 -7.92
N LYS A 394 16.66 -13.06 -7.08
CA LYS A 394 17.74 -12.60 -6.22
C LYS A 394 17.24 -12.44 -4.79
N ASP A 395 18.15 -12.45 -3.82
CA ASP A 395 17.83 -12.00 -2.48
C ASP A 395 17.40 -10.51 -2.56
N PRO A 396 16.22 -10.15 -2.03
CA PRO A 396 15.68 -8.80 -2.18
C PRO A 396 16.51 -7.74 -1.46
N LEU A 397 17.13 -8.07 -0.32
CA LEU A 397 17.95 -7.11 0.43
C LEU A 397 19.30 -6.90 -0.25
N GLU A 398 19.87 -7.95 -0.86
CA GLU A 398 21.02 -7.81 -1.75
C GLU A 398 20.69 -6.96 -2.99
N ALA A 399 19.53 -7.20 -3.62
CA ALA A 399 19.08 -6.40 -4.76
C ALA A 399 18.86 -4.93 -4.38
N TYR A 400 18.30 -4.68 -3.19
CA TYR A 400 18.14 -3.34 -2.63
C TYR A 400 19.49 -2.68 -2.39
N ARG A 401 20.45 -3.36 -1.75
CA ARG A 401 21.82 -2.83 -1.56
C ARG A 401 22.51 -2.50 -2.88
N ASP A 402 22.38 -3.36 -3.90
CA ASP A 402 22.94 -3.13 -5.24
C ASP A 402 22.33 -1.87 -5.90
N PHE A 403 21.03 -1.65 -5.72
CA PHE A 403 20.35 -0.44 -6.17
C PHE A 403 20.73 0.81 -5.36
N ARG A 404 20.53 0.78 -4.05
CA ARG A 404 20.65 1.92 -3.13
C ARG A 404 22.09 2.32 -2.85
N GLY A 405 23.03 1.37 -2.90
CA GLY A 405 24.44 1.53 -2.54
C GLY A 405 24.74 1.29 -1.06
N ARG A 406 23.71 1.05 -0.23
CA ARG A 406 23.79 0.72 1.20
C ARG A 406 22.53 -0.04 1.62
N ASP A 407 22.51 -0.54 2.85
CA ASP A 407 21.28 -1.03 3.49
C ASP A 407 20.24 0.10 3.67
N ALA A 408 18.98 -0.28 3.82
CA ALA A 408 17.90 0.67 4.05
C ALA A 408 17.98 1.30 5.44
N GLU A 409 17.68 2.59 5.52
CA GLU A 409 17.64 3.38 6.74
C GLU A 409 16.19 3.67 7.12
N ILE A 410 15.86 3.65 8.42
CA ILE A 410 14.48 3.83 8.90
C ILE A 410 14.10 5.31 9.05
N GLU A 411 15.09 6.18 9.16
CA GLU A 411 14.95 7.61 9.41
C GLU A 411 14.02 8.32 8.41
N PRO A 412 14.07 8.05 7.08
CA PRO A 412 13.10 8.60 6.13
C PRO A 412 11.65 8.24 6.46
N LEU A 413 11.39 6.99 6.87
CA LEU A 413 10.06 6.55 7.30
C LEU A 413 9.63 7.26 8.58
N LEU A 414 10.51 7.37 9.57
CA LEU A 414 10.19 8.05 10.83
C LEU A 414 9.80 9.51 10.59
N LYS A 415 10.52 10.20 9.70
CA LYS A 415 10.18 11.57 9.31
C LYS A 415 8.85 11.64 8.57
N ARG A 416 8.62 10.75 7.59
CA ARG A 416 7.37 10.68 6.81
C ARG A 416 6.15 10.52 7.72
N ARG A 417 6.25 9.65 8.73
CA ARG A 417 5.16 9.36 9.68
C ARG A 417 5.14 10.25 10.93
N GLY A 418 6.01 11.26 11.01
CA GLY A 418 6.11 12.15 12.19
C GLY A 418 6.47 11.42 13.50
N LEU A 419 7.24 10.33 13.41
CA LEU A 419 7.67 9.49 14.53
C LEU A 419 9.09 9.80 15.01
N ASP A 420 9.76 10.80 14.43
CA ASP A 420 11.13 11.20 14.74
C ASP A 420 11.28 12.07 16.00
N ARG A 421 10.17 12.36 16.69
CA ARG A 421 10.09 13.30 17.83
C ARG A 421 9.78 12.65 19.17
#